data_AF-A0A952KFA0-F1
#
_entry.id   AF-A0A952KFA0-F1
#
_cell.length_a   1.000
_cell.length_b   1.000
_cell.length_c   1.000
_cell.angle_alpha   90.00
_cell.angle_beta   90.00
_cell.angle_gamma   90.00
#
_symmetry.space_group_name_H-M   'P 1'
#
loop_
_entity.id
_entity.type
_entity.pdbx_description
1 polymer ?
#
loop_
_entity_poly.entity_id
_entity_poly.type
_entity_poly.pdbx_seq_one_letter_code
_entity_poly.pdbx_strand_id
1 'polypeptide(L)'
;VEAATESEPIKREIFKQLVPHLNERAMVATNTSSISITRLAATTDRTERFIGMHFMNPVPVMKLVEVIRGIATDDATYESIRELALKLGKTPAVSEDFPAFIVNRILLPMINEAVYTLYEGVGSVEAIDTSMKLGANHPMGPLELADFIGLDTCLSIMNVLYDGLADSKYRPCPLLVKYVEAGWLGRKTKRGFYDYSKDVPVPTR
;
A
#
# COMPACT_ATOMS: atom_id res chain seq x y z
N VAL A 1 0.70 2.61 18.53
CA VAL A 1 0.74 2.35 17.08
C VAL A 1 1.08 3.67 16.40
N GLU A 2 2.22 3.77 15.75
CA GLU A 2 2.60 4.94 14.96
C GLU A 2 1.87 4.91 13.61
N ALA A 3 1.30 6.04 13.20
CA ALA A 3 0.56 6.18 11.93
C ALA A 3 0.62 7.64 11.43
N ALA A 4 1.74 8.32 11.69
CA ALA A 4 1.86 9.76 11.47
C ALA A 4 2.29 10.11 10.04
N THR A 5 3.22 9.33 9.46
CA THR A 5 3.81 9.63 8.15
C THR A 5 4.37 8.38 7.50
N GLU A 6 4.47 8.36 6.17
CA GLU A 6 5.18 7.33 5.39
C GLU A 6 6.61 7.74 5.02
N SER A 7 7.15 8.79 5.65
CA SER A 7 8.57 9.12 5.55
C SER A 7 9.37 8.29 6.54
N GLU A 8 10.17 7.34 6.05
CA GLU A 8 11.00 6.49 6.90
C GLU A 8 11.96 7.28 7.81
N PRO A 9 12.71 8.30 7.32
CA PRO A 9 13.56 9.10 8.20
C PRO A 9 12.78 9.73 9.37
N ILE A 10 11.56 10.20 9.12
CA ILE A 10 10.72 10.78 10.16
C ILE A 10 10.20 9.69 11.13
N LYS A 11 9.77 8.53 10.62
CA LYS A 11 9.37 7.40 11.48
C LYS A 11 10.50 6.98 12.42
N ARG A 12 11.74 6.90 11.93
CA ARG A 12 12.92 6.58 12.76
C ARG A 12 13.12 7.60 13.88
N GLU A 13 12.97 8.89 13.56
CA GLU A 13 13.07 9.95 14.58
C GLU A 13 11.93 9.86 15.61
N ILE A 14 10.71 9.57 15.17
CA ILE A 14 9.57 9.31 16.07
C ILE A 14 9.90 8.16 17.04
N PHE A 15 10.41 7.02 16.55
CA PHE A 15 10.74 5.90 17.44
C PHE A 15 11.88 6.23 18.39
N LYS A 16 12.91 6.94 17.92
CA LYS A 16 14.03 7.37 18.76
C LYS A 16 13.56 8.27 19.92
N GLN A 17 12.61 9.15 19.68
CA GLN A 17 12.04 10.01 20.73
C GLN A 17 11.03 9.27 21.61
N LEU A 18 10.26 8.34 21.05
CA LEU A 18 9.21 7.62 21.77
C LEU A 18 9.77 6.57 22.74
N VAL A 19 10.72 5.75 22.28
CA VAL A 19 11.23 4.57 22.99
C VAL A 19 11.68 4.85 24.43
N PRO A 20 12.44 5.92 24.73
CA PRO A 20 12.87 6.23 26.10
C PRO A 20 11.73 6.47 27.10
N HIS A 21 10.53 6.78 26.61
CA HIS A 21 9.35 7.04 27.44
C HIS A 21 8.45 5.80 27.59
N LEU A 22 8.77 4.70 26.91
CA LEU A 22 8.01 3.47 26.97
C LEU A 22 8.52 2.58 28.10
N ASN A 23 7.60 1.86 28.77
CA ASN A 23 8.00 0.80 29.69
C ASN A 23 8.76 -0.32 28.94
N GLU A 24 9.55 -1.12 29.67
CA GLU A 24 10.40 -2.18 29.10
C GLU A 24 9.64 -3.27 28.35
N ARG A 25 8.36 -3.47 28.69
CA ARG A 25 7.49 -4.52 28.10
C ARG A 25 6.61 -3.99 26.96
N ALA A 26 6.65 -2.69 26.68
CA ALA A 26 5.77 -2.09 25.70
C ALA A 26 6.15 -2.52 24.29
N MET A 27 5.14 -3.02 23.55
CA MET A 27 5.25 -3.31 22.13
C MET A 27 5.12 -2.03 21.31
N VAL A 28 5.84 -1.96 20.21
CA VAL A 28 5.77 -0.87 19.25
C VAL A 28 5.24 -1.42 17.94
N ALA A 29 4.17 -0.80 17.45
CA ALA A 29 3.63 -1.11 16.13
C ALA A 29 3.62 0.12 15.25
N THR A 30 3.80 -0.07 13.95
CA THR A 30 3.73 0.99 12.93
C THR A 30 2.74 0.62 11.82
N ASN A 31 1.90 1.57 11.45
CA ASN A 31 1.16 1.53 10.21
C ASN A 31 2.05 2.06 9.09
N THR A 32 2.39 1.17 8.17
CA THR A 32 3.08 1.49 6.93
C THR A 32 2.55 0.58 5.83
N SER A 33 2.63 1.03 4.58
CA SER A 33 2.17 0.33 3.39
C SER A 33 3.32 -0.36 2.64
N SER A 34 4.56 0.03 2.93
CA SER A 34 5.72 -0.33 2.10
C SER A 34 7.10 -0.23 2.78
N ILE A 35 7.21 0.37 3.97
CA ILE A 35 8.51 0.50 4.66
C ILE A 35 8.85 -0.80 5.38
N SER A 36 10.11 -1.23 5.29
CA SER A 36 10.57 -2.45 5.96
C SER A 36 10.43 -2.34 7.48
N ILE A 37 9.73 -3.32 8.05
CA ILE A 37 9.53 -3.45 9.50
C ILE A 37 10.84 -3.80 10.19
N THR A 38 11.63 -4.70 9.61
CA THR A 38 12.96 -5.07 10.10
C THR A 38 13.87 -3.86 10.21
N ARG A 39 13.86 -3.00 9.18
CA ARG A 39 14.70 -1.81 9.12
C ARG A 39 14.28 -0.74 10.13
N LEU A 40 12.99 -0.59 10.39
CA LEU A 40 12.48 0.30 11.45
C LEU A 40 12.74 -0.27 12.85
N ALA A 41 12.52 -1.57 13.04
CA ALA A 41 12.75 -2.24 14.31
C ALA A 41 14.21 -2.09 14.77
N ALA A 42 15.17 -2.22 13.83
CA ALA A 42 16.60 -2.10 14.10
C ALA A 42 17.04 -0.72 14.63
N THR A 43 16.19 0.31 14.59
CA THR A 43 16.47 1.61 15.23
C THR A 43 15.96 1.72 16.66
N THR A 44 15.42 0.64 17.21
CA THR A 44 14.85 0.58 18.57
C THR A 44 15.63 -0.39 19.44
N ASP A 45 15.39 -0.33 20.75
CA ASP A 45 15.93 -1.23 21.78
C ASP A 45 15.13 -2.54 21.92
N ARG A 46 14.11 -2.75 21.09
CA ARG A 46 13.08 -3.79 21.28
C ARG A 46 12.64 -4.43 19.98
N THR A 47 13.61 -4.88 19.19
CA THR A 47 13.40 -5.48 17.87
C THR A 47 12.38 -6.63 17.88
N GLU A 48 12.35 -7.41 18.95
CA GLU A 48 11.44 -8.55 19.16
C GLU A 48 9.99 -8.10 19.43
N ARG A 49 9.84 -6.91 20.02
CA ARG A 49 8.55 -6.29 20.37
C ARG A 49 8.10 -5.23 19.35
N PHE A 50 8.72 -5.22 18.17
CA PHE A 50 8.39 -4.29 17.08
C PHE A 50 7.66 -5.05 15.95
N ILE A 51 6.59 -4.47 15.42
CA ILE A 51 5.73 -5.15 14.43
C ILE A 51 5.01 -4.16 13.49
N GLY A 52 4.73 -4.59 12.27
CA GLY A 52 3.91 -3.81 11.33
C GLY A 52 2.42 -4.11 11.47
N MET A 53 1.59 -3.09 11.29
CA MET A 53 0.14 -3.19 11.19
C MET A 53 -0.36 -2.33 10.02
N HIS A 54 -0.62 -2.94 8.87
CA HIS A 54 -1.11 -2.20 7.70
C HIS A 54 -2.63 -2.26 7.62
N PHE A 55 -3.27 -1.13 7.93
CA PHE A 55 -4.73 -0.98 7.83
C PHE A 55 -5.13 -0.49 6.44
N MET A 56 -6.22 -1.06 5.91
CA MET A 56 -6.75 -0.67 4.60
C MET A 56 -7.69 0.54 4.72
N ASN A 57 -7.59 1.50 3.81
CA ASN A 57 -8.42 2.70 3.79
C ASN A 57 -9.77 2.47 3.07
N PRO A 58 -10.93 2.91 3.60
CA PRO A 58 -11.15 3.55 4.91
C PRO A 58 -11.11 2.57 6.08
N VAL A 59 -10.29 2.90 7.09
CA VAL A 59 -9.99 2.01 8.23
C VAL A 59 -11.22 1.50 8.96
N PRO A 60 -12.27 2.28 9.27
CA PRO A 60 -13.45 1.76 9.98
C PRO A 60 -14.24 0.73 9.17
N VAL A 61 -14.25 0.86 7.84
CA VAL A 61 -15.07 0.05 6.92
C VAL A 61 -14.34 -1.24 6.55
N MET A 62 -13.05 -1.14 6.24
CA MET A 62 -12.26 -2.28 5.76
C MET A 62 -12.04 -3.30 6.87
N LYS A 63 -12.22 -4.59 6.56
CA LYS A 63 -12.14 -5.68 7.55
C LYS A 63 -10.74 -6.25 7.71
N LEU A 64 -9.85 -6.06 6.74
CA LEU A 64 -8.51 -6.64 6.75
C LEU A 64 -7.51 -5.73 7.49
N VAL A 65 -6.56 -6.34 8.19
CA VAL A 65 -5.30 -5.71 8.59
C VAL A 65 -4.17 -6.71 8.30
N GLU A 66 -3.11 -6.26 7.63
CA GLU A 66 -1.90 -7.09 7.53
C GLU A 66 -1.08 -6.91 8.82
N VAL A 67 -0.68 -8.02 9.43
CA VAL A 67 0.20 -8.06 10.60
C VAL A 67 1.57 -8.52 10.10
N ILE A 68 2.53 -7.60 10.08
CA ILE A 68 3.81 -7.80 9.39
C ILE A 68 4.92 -8.08 10.41
N ARG A 69 5.51 -9.26 10.31
CA ARG A 69 6.63 -9.69 11.15
C ARG A 69 7.93 -9.18 10.56
N GLY A 70 8.69 -8.39 11.32
CA GLY A 70 10.10 -8.18 11.02
C GLY A 70 10.89 -9.43 11.36
N ILE A 71 12.14 -9.53 10.88
CA ILE A 71 12.95 -10.75 11.06
C ILE A 71 13.17 -11.15 12.53
N ALA A 72 13.13 -10.18 13.44
CA ALA A 72 13.32 -10.39 14.87
C ALA A 72 12.02 -10.48 15.67
N THR A 73 10.85 -10.17 15.06
CA THR A 73 9.57 -10.10 15.78
C THR A 73 9.20 -11.46 16.39
N ASP A 74 9.07 -11.50 17.72
CA ASP A 74 8.78 -12.75 18.43
C ASP A 74 7.31 -13.18 18.30
N ASP A 75 7.06 -14.46 18.57
CA ASP A 75 5.71 -15.02 18.52
C ASP A 75 4.77 -14.36 19.54
N ALA A 76 5.27 -14.02 20.73
CA ALA A 76 4.46 -13.38 21.76
C ALA A 76 3.90 -12.02 21.32
N THR A 77 4.72 -11.23 20.61
CA THR A 77 4.33 -9.95 20.02
C THR A 77 3.35 -10.15 18.89
N TYR A 78 3.61 -11.10 17.99
CA TYR A 78 2.68 -11.45 16.91
C TYR A 78 1.30 -11.86 17.45
N GLU A 79 1.25 -12.80 18.40
CA GLU A 79 0.01 -13.31 18.99
C GLU A 79 -0.78 -12.17 19.66
N SER A 80 -0.10 -11.32 20.43
CA SER A 80 -0.73 -10.17 21.11
C SER A 80 -1.36 -9.19 20.13
N ILE A 81 -0.68 -8.90 19.01
CA ILE A 81 -1.18 -8.00 17.98
C ILE A 81 -2.27 -8.65 17.12
N ARG A 82 -2.18 -9.96 16.87
CA ARG A 82 -3.25 -10.72 16.22
C ARG A 82 -4.53 -10.67 17.05
N GLU A 83 -4.44 -10.90 18.36
CA GLU A 83 -5.58 -10.78 19.26
C GLU A 83 -6.15 -9.36 19.31
N LEU A 84 -5.29 -8.35 19.31
CA LEU A 84 -5.72 -6.95 19.23
C LEU A 84 -6.50 -6.68 17.94
N ALA A 85 -6.01 -7.16 16.78
CA ALA A 85 -6.70 -7.02 15.50
C ALA A 85 -8.10 -7.65 15.54
N LEU A 86 -8.22 -8.86 16.10
CA LEU A 86 -9.51 -9.54 16.27
C LEU A 86 -10.46 -8.75 17.18
N LYS A 87 -9.98 -8.22 18.30
CA LYS A 87 -10.76 -7.37 19.22
C LYS A 87 -11.24 -6.08 18.56
N LEU A 88 -10.49 -5.56 17.58
CA LEU A 88 -10.88 -4.41 16.75
C LEU A 88 -11.89 -4.77 15.64
N GLY A 89 -12.36 -6.01 15.58
CA GLY A 89 -13.27 -6.49 14.52
C GLY A 89 -12.59 -6.59 13.16
N LYS A 90 -11.26 -6.73 13.14
CA LYS A 90 -10.46 -6.96 11.94
C LYS A 90 -10.11 -8.43 11.78
N THR A 91 -9.88 -8.82 10.53
CA THR A 91 -9.31 -10.11 10.15
C THR A 91 -7.82 -9.90 9.92
N PRO A 92 -6.94 -10.48 10.76
CA PRO A 92 -5.50 -10.37 10.57
C PRO A 92 -5.03 -11.30 9.44
N ALA A 93 -4.21 -10.78 8.53
CA ALA A 93 -3.42 -11.58 7.59
C ALA A 93 -1.94 -11.44 7.94
N VAL A 94 -1.26 -12.56 8.21
CA VAL A 94 0.16 -12.54 8.54
C VAL A 94 0.99 -12.34 7.27
N SER A 95 1.94 -11.40 7.31
CA SER A 95 2.93 -11.20 6.26
C SER A 95 4.33 -11.22 6.87
N GLU A 96 5.28 -11.80 6.15
CA GLU A 96 6.69 -11.54 6.39
C GLU A 96 7.07 -10.15 5.85
N ASP A 97 8.15 -9.57 6.37
CA ASP A 97 8.66 -8.26 5.95
C ASP A 97 9.31 -8.31 4.56
N PHE A 98 8.46 -8.20 3.54
CA PHE A 98 8.86 -8.06 2.14
C PHE A 98 8.30 -6.77 1.53
N PRO A 99 8.91 -6.26 0.44
CA PRO A 99 8.41 -5.08 -0.27
C PRO A 99 6.92 -5.19 -0.58
N ALA A 100 6.15 -4.22 -0.06
CA ALA A 100 4.70 -4.06 -0.22
C ALA A 100 3.83 -5.24 0.27
N PHE A 101 4.35 -6.08 1.17
CA PHE A 101 3.60 -7.12 1.91
C PHE A 101 2.82 -8.07 0.99
N ILE A 102 1.53 -8.32 1.25
CA ILE A 102 0.70 -9.25 0.45
C ILE A 102 -0.19 -8.47 -0.51
N VAL A 103 -1.06 -7.61 0.01
CA VAL A 103 -2.10 -6.95 -0.79
C VAL A 103 -1.47 -6.12 -1.90
N ASN A 104 -0.54 -5.23 -1.55
CA ASN A 104 0.04 -4.31 -2.52
C ASN A 104 1.00 -5.02 -3.49
N ARG A 105 1.68 -6.07 -3.06
CA ARG A 105 2.53 -6.92 -3.91
C ARG A 105 1.76 -7.60 -5.04
N ILE A 106 0.47 -7.87 -4.87
CA ILE A 106 -0.40 -8.48 -5.90
C ILE A 106 -1.18 -7.40 -6.65
N LEU A 107 -1.82 -6.49 -5.92
CA LEU A 107 -2.74 -5.51 -6.47
C LEU A 107 -2.06 -4.51 -7.40
N LEU A 108 -0.91 -3.95 -7.00
CA LEU A 108 -0.29 -2.87 -7.77
C LEU A 108 0.31 -3.37 -9.09
N PRO A 109 0.95 -4.55 -9.16
CA PRO A 109 1.32 -5.13 -10.45
C PRO A 109 0.12 -5.41 -11.36
N MET A 110 -1.02 -5.87 -10.83
CA MET A 110 -2.25 -6.05 -11.61
C MET A 110 -2.75 -4.71 -12.18
N ILE A 111 -2.75 -3.64 -11.37
CA ILE A 111 -3.08 -2.29 -11.84
C ILE A 111 -2.09 -1.83 -12.91
N ASN A 112 -0.78 -2.01 -12.67
CA ASN A 112 0.27 -1.63 -13.61
C ASN A 112 0.14 -2.38 -14.95
N GLU A 113 -0.30 -3.63 -14.93
CA GLU A 113 -0.61 -4.42 -16.14
C GLU A 113 -1.82 -3.86 -16.90
N ALA A 114 -2.85 -3.39 -16.20
CA ALA A 114 -3.96 -2.67 -16.85
C ALA A 114 -3.47 -1.36 -17.51
N VAL A 115 -2.51 -0.66 -16.90
CA VAL A 115 -1.88 0.51 -17.51
C VAL A 115 -1.05 0.13 -18.74
N TYR A 116 -0.34 -1.00 -18.72
CA TYR A 116 0.35 -1.53 -19.92
C TYR A 116 -0.63 -1.88 -21.03
N THR A 117 -1.75 -2.54 -20.70
CA THR A 117 -2.82 -2.88 -21.64
C THR A 117 -3.36 -1.63 -22.35
N LEU A 118 -3.54 -0.54 -21.61
CA LEU A 118 -3.91 0.76 -22.17
C LEU A 118 -2.78 1.39 -23.00
N TYR A 119 -1.54 1.37 -22.48
CA TYR A 119 -0.37 1.97 -23.12
C TYR A 119 -0.06 1.33 -24.48
N GLU A 120 -0.27 0.03 -24.61
CA GLU A 120 -0.04 -0.76 -25.83
C GLU A 120 -1.24 -0.71 -26.80
N GLY A 121 -2.32 -0.03 -26.42
CA GLY A 121 -3.49 0.19 -27.28
C GLY A 121 -4.40 -1.03 -27.43
N VAL A 122 -4.35 -2.00 -26.49
CA VAL A 122 -5.19 -3.20 -26.52
C VAL A 122 -6.67 -2.87 -26.33
N GLY A 123 -6.98 -1.84 -25.55
CA GLY A 123 -8.34 -1.37 -25.32
C GLY A 123 -8.40 0.04 -24.74
N SER A 124 -9.59 0.64 -24.78
CA SER A 124 -9.86 1.93 -24.13
C SER A 124 -9.93 1.76 -22.61
N VAL A 125 -9.87 2.89 -21.88
CA VAL A 125 -10.00 2.91 -20.41
C VAL A 125 -11.30 2.22 -19.97
N GLU A 126 -12.42 2.56 -20.61
CA GLU A 126 -13.73 2.00 -20.31
C GLU A 126 -13.80 0.49 -20.61
N ALA A 127 -13.23 0.04 -21.73
CA ALA A 127 -13.24 -1.37 -22.11
C ALA A 127 -12.43 -2.24 -21.14
N ILE A 128 -11.25 -1.75 -20.73
CA ILE A 128 -10.38 -2.44 -19.75
C ILE A 128 -11.10 -2.56 -18.40
N ASP A 129 -11.66 -1.46 -17.90
CA ASP A 129 -12.36 -1.46 -16.61
C ASP A 129 -13.63 -2.31 -16.65
N THR A 130 -14.41 -2.23 -17.73
CA THR A 130 -15.62 -3.04 -17.91
C THR A 130 -15.28 -4.53 -17.99
N SER A 131 -14.20 -4.89 -18.69
CA SER A 131 -13.75 -6.28 -18.79
C SER A 131 -13.36 -6.86 -17.43
N MET A 132 -12.67 -6.09 -16.58
CA MET A 132 -12.31 -6.55 -15.24
C MET A 132 -13.49 -6.55 -14.27
N LYS A 133 -14.41 -5.59 -14.40
CA LYS A 133 -15.64 -5.56 -13.60
C LYS A 133 -16.55 -6.74 -13.91
N LEU A 134 -16.87 -6.97 -15.17
CA LEU A 134 -17.85 -7.97 -15.58
C LEU A 134 -17.24 -9.35 -15.83
N GLY A 135 -16.03 -9.41 -16.38
CA GLY A 135 -15.35 -10.66 -16.70
C GLY A 135 -14.64 -11.30 -15.50
N ALA A 136 -13.95 -10.50 -14.67
CA ALA A 136 -13.28 -10.98 -13.47
C ALA A 136 -14.09 -10.74 -12.17
N ASN A 137 -15.31 -10.18 -12.30
CA ASN A 137 -16.21 -9.89 -11.18
C ASN A 137 -15.59 -8.97 -10.11
N HIS A 138 -14.73 -8.02 -10.52
CA HIS A 138 -14.17 -7.02 -9.62
C HIS A 138 -15.20 -5.91 -9.34
N PRO A 139 -15.29 -5.40 -8.09
CA PRO A 139 -16.23 -4.33 -7.76
C PRO A 139 -15.90 -2.99 -8.43
N MET A 140 -14.64 -2.81 -8.84
CA MET A 140 -14.13 -1.61 -9.50
C MET A 140 -13.09 -2.03 -10.55
N GLY A 141 -13.03 -1.29 -11.65
CA GLY A 141 -12.05 -1.53 -12.69
C GLY A 141 -10.66 -1.09 -12.22
N PRO A 142 -9.57 -1.71 -12.71
CA PRO A 142 -8.22 -1.41 -12.25
C PRO A 142 -7.78 0.05 -12.50
N LEU A 143 -8.22 0.69 -13.59
CA LEU A 143 -7.83 2.07 -13.91
C LEU A 143 -8.62 3.07 -13.05
N GLU A 144 -9.93 2.85 -12.88
CA GLU A 144 -10.75 3.59 -11.92
C GLU A 144 -10.22 3.44 -10.49
N LEU A 145 -9.81 2.22 -10.10
CA LEU A 145 -9.22 1.94 -8.80
C LEU A 145 -7.89 2.67 -8.62
N ALA A 146 -7.04 2.70 -9.65
CA ALA A 146 -5.79 3.47 -9.63
C ALA A 146 -6.07 4.96 -9.40
N ASP A 147 -7.05 5.55 -10.07
CA ASP A 147 -7.44 6.94 -9.86
C ASP A 147 -8.03 7.22 -8.48
N PHE A 148 -8.70 6.22 -7.88
CA PHE A 148 -9.22 6.30 -6.51
C PHE A 148 -8.09 6.24 -5.47
N ILE A 149 -7.10 5.36 -5.66
CA ILE A 149 -5.91 5.26 -4.81
C ILE A 149 -5.04 6.52 -4.95
N GLY A 150 -4.85 6.99 -6.17
CA GLY A 150 -3.91 8.05 -6.54
C GLY A 150 -2.72 7.50 -7.30
N LEU A 151 -2.48 8.04 -8.50
CA LEU A 151 -1.48 7.48 -9.42
C LEU A 151 -0.04 7.64 -8.92
N ASP A 152 0.26 8.69 -8.16
CA ASP A 152 1.53 8.88 -7.47
C ASP A 152 1.77 7.82 -6.38
N THR A 153 0.72 7.44 -5.64
CA THR A 153 0.80 6.34 -4.67
C THR A 153 1.01 5.00 -5.38
N CYS A 154 0.29 4.74 -6.48
CA CYS A 154 0.51 3.55 -7.30
C CYS A 154 1.95 3.48 -7.81
N LEU A 155 2.47 4.58 -8.37
CA LEU A 155 3.83 4.66 -8.88
C LEU A 155 4.87 4.47 -7.76
N SER A 156 4.66 5.10 -6.60
CA SER A 156 5.55 4.96 -5.44
C SER A 156 5.67 3.51 -4.99
N ILE A 157 4.55 2.77 -4.89
CA ILE A 157 4.56 1.37 -4.51
C ILE A 157 5.22 0.50 -5.59
N MET A 158 4.98 0.76 -6.88
CA MET A 158 5.67 0.05 -7.96
C MET A 158 7.19 0.25 -7.90
N ASN A 159 7.67 1.45 -7.58
CA ASN A 159 9.09 1.70 -7.36
C ASN A 159 9.63 0.92 -6.15
N VAL A 160 8.88 0.87 -5.03
CA VAL A 160 9.27 0.05 -3.87
C VAL A 160 9.40 -1.43 -4.25
N LEU A 161 8.47 -1.96 -5.04
CA LEU A 161 8.53 -3.34 -5.53
C LEU A 161 9.73 -3.55 -6.45
N TYR A 162 9.96 -2.64 -7.41
CA TYR A 162 11.06 -2.72 -8.36
C TYR A 162 12.42 -2.66 -7.67
N ASP A 163 12.65 -1.66 -6.83
CA ASP A 163 13.93 -1.45 -6.14
C ASP A 163 14.14 -2.51 -5.05
N GLY A 164 13.09 -2.84 -4.29
CA GLY A 164 13.16 -3.78 -3.18
C GLY A 164 13.35 -5.24 -3.61
N LEU A 165 12.90 -5.61 -4.81
CA LEU A 165 13.08 -6.95 -5.38
C LEU A 165 14.19 -7.01 -6.42
N ALA A 166 14.69 -5.85 -6.87
CA ALA A 166 15.69 -5.71 -7.93
C ALA A 166 15.33 -6.50 -9.21
N ASP A 167 14.03 -6.50 -9.57
CA ASP A 167 13.50 -7.32 -10.66
C ASP A 167 12.63 -6.48 -11.61
N SER A 168 13.04 -6.44 -12.88
CA SER A 168 12.34 -5.77 -13.99
C SER A 168 10.92 -6.24 -14.24
N LYS A 169 10.51 -7.39 -13.68
CA LYS A 169 9.10 -7.79 -13.59
C LYS A 169 8.22 -6.68 -13.00
N TYR A 170 8.72 -5.92 -12.03
CA TYR A 170 7.96 -4.90 -11.30
C TYR A 170 8.20 -3.48 -11.83
N ARG A 171 8.77 -3.33 -13.02
CA ARG A 171 9.01 -2.00 -13.61
C ARG A 171 7.68 -1.22 -13.76
N PRO A 172 7.62 0.06 -13.34
CA PRO A 172 6.43 0.87 -13.57
C PRO A 172 6.17 1.10 -15.06
N CYS A 173 4.90 1.11 -15.45
CA CYS A 173 4.51 1.45 -16.82
C CYS A 173 4.90 2.90 -17.16
N PRO A 174 5.54 3.17 -18.32
CA PRO A 174 5.91 4.54 -18.71
C PRO A 174 4.73 5.51 -18.75
N LEU A 175 3.54 5.03 -19.11
CA LEU A 175 2.33 5.85 -19.10
C LEU A 175 1.95 6.33 -17.70
N LEU A 176 2.06 5.45 -16.70
CA LEU A 176 1.81 5.79 -15.30
C LEU A 176 2.79 6.88 -14.85
N VAL A 177 4.08 6.74 -15.19
CA VAL A 177 5.11 7.75 -14.90
C VAL A 177 4.73 9.09 -15.52
N LYS A 178 4.34 9.12 -16.79
CA LYS A 178 3.94 10.36 -17.48
C LYS A 178 2.70 11.01 -16.89
N TYR A 179 1.73 10.23 -16.42
CA TYR A 179 0.54 10.79 -15.77
C TYR A 179 0.89 11.46 -14.44
N VAL A 180 1.77 10.82 -13.65
CA VAL A 180 2.24 11.40 -12.39
C VAL A 180 3.07 12.68 -12.63
N GLU A 181 4.00 12.66 -13.60
CA GLU A 181 4.78 13.85 -14.00
C GLU A 181 3.89 15.02 -14.46
N ALA A 182 2.76 14.72 -15.12
CA ALA A 182 1.78 15.71 -15.57
C ALA A 182 0.85 16.22 -14.45
N GLY A 183 0.97 15.69 -13.22
CA GLY A 183 0.08 16.02 -12.11
C GLY A 183 -1.33 15.43 -12.25
N TRP A 184 -1.50 14.42 -13.09
CA TRP A 184 -2.78 13.71 -13.27
C TRP A 184 -2.83 12.57 -12.27
N LEU A 185 -3.17 12.88 -11.02
CA LEU A 185 -3.06 11.97 -9.88
C LEU A 185 -4.39 11.27 -9.54
N GLY A 186 -5.36 11.26 -10.47
CA GLY A 186 -6.68 10.66 -10.27
C GLY A 186 -7.68 11.62 -9.60
N ARG A 187 -8.55 11.07 -8.75
CA ARG A 187 -9.69 11.83 -8.17
C ARG A 187 -9.25 13.06 -7.39
N LYS A 188 -8.12 12.98 -6.67
CA LYS A 188 -7.63 14.09 -5.82
C LYS A 188 -7.20 15.33 -6.60
N THR A 189 -6.82 15.18 -7.87
CA THR A 189 -6.50 16.29 -8.79
C THR A 189 -7.57 16.45 -9.88
N LYS A 190 -8.72 15.79 -9.72
CA LYS A 190 -9.84 15.72 -10.67
C LYS A 190 -9.48 15.21 -12.07
N ARG A 191 -8.31 14.56 -12.23
CA ARG A 191 -7.84 14.06 -13.52
C ARG A 191 -6.80 12.95 -13.32
N GLY A 192 -7.01 11.84 -14.02
CA GLY A 192 -6.12 10.69 -14.11
C GLY A 192 -6.43 9.92 -15.39
N PHE A 193 -6.76 8.63 -15.29
CA PHE A 193 -7.33 7.87 -16.42
C PHE A 193 -8.73 8.35 -16.80
N TYR A 194 -9.48 8.87 -15.83
CA TYR A 194 -10.74 9.58 -16.04
C TYR A 194 -10.60 11.08 -15.70
N ASP A 195 -11.46 11.89 -16.33
CA ASP A 195 -11.71 13.29 -15.98
C ASP A 195 -12.87 13.35 -14.97
N TYR A 196 -12.59 13.88 -13.79
CA TYR A 196 -13.54 14.03 -12.67
C TYR A 196 -13.95 15.49 -12.45
N SER A 197 -13.77 16.36 -13.45
CA SER A 197 -14.20 17.77 -13.39
C SER A 197 -15.72 17.93 -13.44
N LYS A 198 -16.44 16.91 -13.92
CA LYS A 198 -17.91 16.83 -14.01
C LYS A 198 -18.45 15.76 -13.08
N ASP A 199 -19.77 15.75 -12.87
CA ASP A 199 -20.46 14.80 -11.99
C ASP A 199 -20.31 13.34 -12.45
N VAL A 200 -20.30 13.12 -13.76
CA VAL A 200 -20.05 11.81 -14.36
C VAL A 200 -18.61 11.77 -14.87
N PRO A 201 -17.75 10.89 -14.33
CA PRO A 201 -16.38 10.75 -14.80
C PRO A 201 -16.34 10.30 -16.26
N VAL A 202 -15.48 10.92 -17.07
CA VAL A 202 -15.33 10.60 -18.49
C VAL A 202 -13.93 10.02 -18.75
N PRO A 203 -13.79 8.91 -19.49
CA PRO A 203 -12.48 8.39 -19.87
C PRO A 203 -11.63 9.44 -20.60
N THR A 204 -10.35 9.55 -20.26
CA THR A 204 -9.42 10.48 -20.94
C THR A 204 -8.84 9.93 -22.23
N ARG A 205 -9.00 8.61 -22.47
CA ARG A 205 -8.53 7.87 -23.65
C ARG A 205 -9.50 6.74 -24.00
#